data_AF-A0A0S2S1G1-F1
#
_entry.id   AF-A0A0S2S1G1-F1
#
_cell.length_a   1.000
_cell.length_b   1.000
_cell.length_c   1.000
_cell.angle_alpha   90.00
_cell.angle_beta   90.00
_cell.angle_gamma   90.00
#
_symmetry.space_group_name_H-M   'P 1'
#
loop_
_entity.id
_entity.type
_entity.pdbx_description
1 polymer ?
#
loop_
_entity_poly.entity_id
_entity_poly.type
_entity_poly.pdbx_seq_one_letter_code
_entity_poly.pdbx_strand_id
1 'polypeptide(L)'
;MSDLYTKKEVEDYVTNVVFERPLGVSIAAILLIFNGALLLVTQLLTLNALNEASTLVGICRGMFQGFIALLGLSGATAGVGMLFGKKWAWWLAVFYFTYETMRYTCAILFIPNVPPMLGGVHLSPALYYVKYGMRIVWNLLFTVFMCRCTVTGFFQTSGINKWKACILLFLINGVLVGIGWWLMN
;
A
#
# COMPACT_ATOMS: atom_id res chain seq x y z
N MET A 1 -32.30 -39.81 11.40
CA MET A 1 -32.59 -38.35 11.35
C MET A 1 -31.59 -37.52 12.16
N SER A 2 -30.91 -38.09 13.17
CA SER A 2 -29.86 -37.44 13.96
C SER A 2 -28.56 -37.14 13.18
N ASP A 3 -28.11 -38.05 12.31
CA ASP A 3 -26.83 -37.88 11.57
C ASP A 3 -26.83 -36.72 10.57
N LEU A 4 -28.01 -36.30 10.10
CA LEU A 4 -28.14 -35.19 9.14
C LEU A 4 -27.96 -33.83 9.81
N TYR A 5 -28.35 -33.70 11.08
CA TYR A 5 -28.11 -32.48 11.86
C TYR A 5 -26.64 -32.34 12.22
N THR A 6 -25.98 -33.44 12.59
CA THR A 6 -24.55 -33.43 12.91
C THR A 6 -23.69 -33.11 11.69
N LYS A 7 -24.03 -33.63 10.50
CA LYS A 7 -23.32 -33.25 9.27
C LYS A 7 -23.50 -31.79 8.91
N LYS A 8 -24.72 -31.25 9.05
CA LYS A 8 -25.00 -29.85 8.72
C LYS A 8 -24.33 -28.89 9.70
N GLU A 9 -24.30 -29.22 10.99
CA GLU A 9 -23.57 -28.46 12.01
C GLU A 9 -22.05 -28.56 11.82
N VAL A 10 -21.50 -29.72 11.45
CA VAL A 10 -20.08 -29.86 11.13
C VAL A 10 -19.74 -29.16 9.81
N GLU A 11 -20.62 -29.21 8.81
CA GLU A 11 -20.45 -28.51 7.54
C GLU A 11 -20.57 -27.00 7.74
N ASP A 12 -21.49 -26.51 8.58
CA ASP A 12 -21.55 -25.11 9.03
C ASP A 12 -20.34 -24.76 9.92
N TYR A 13 -19.80 -25.67 10.74
CA TYR A 13 -18.62 -25.40 11.56
C TYR A 13 -17.33 -25.40 10.73
N VAL A 14 -17.27 -26.21 9.67
CA VAL A 14 -16.13 -26.32 8.74
C VAL A 14 -16.18 -25.22 7.67
N THR A 15 -17.38 -24.84 7.20
CA THR A 15 -17.58 -23.69 6.30
C THR A 15 -17.59 -22.35 7.05
N ASN A 16 -18.09 -22.31 8.30
CA ASN A 16 -17.94 -21.20 9.23
C ASN A 16 -16.76 -21.35 10.21
N VAL A 17 -15.71 -22.10 9.85
CA VAL A 17 -14.35 -21.59 10.11
C VAL A 17 -14.15 -20.39 9.16
N VAL A 18 -15.03 -19.39 9.29
CA VAL A 18 -14.71 -18.01 9.08
C VAL A 18 -13.54 -17.82 10.01
N PHE A 19 -12.32 -17.94 9.47
CA PHE A 19 -11.10 -17.57 10.18
C PHE A 19 -11.41 -16.23 10.82
N GLU A 20 -11.57 -16.22 12.14
CA GLU A 20 -11.96 -15.02 12.87
C GLU A 20 -11.01 -13.91 12.42
N ARG A 21 -11.60 -12.82 11.89
CA ARG A 21 -10.83 -11.79 11.22
C ARG A 21 -9.78 -11.29 12.21
N PRO A 22 -8.47 -11.42 11.91
CA PRO A 22 -7.45 -11.03 12.87
C PRO A 22 -7.63 -9.55 13.19
N LEU A 23 -7.59 -9.17 14.47
CA LEU A 23 -7.76 -7.77 14.89
C LEU A 23 -6.81 -6.83 14.11
N GLY A 24 -5.58 -7.26 13.87
CA GLY A 24 -4.60 -6.52 13.07
C GLY A 24 -5.01 -6.30 11.61
N VAL A 25 -5.74 -7.23 10.98
CA VAL A 25 -6.26 -7.06 9.61
C VAL A 25 -7.38 -6.02 9.58
N SER A 26 -8.23 -6.00 10.60
CA SER A 26 -9.28 -4.97 10.74
C SER A 26 -8.69 -3.58 10.86
N ILE A 27 -7.67 -3.42 11.71
CA ILE A 27 -6.97 -2.15 11.91
C ILE A 27 -6.25 -1.73 10.62
N ALA A 28 -5.53 -2.65 9.98
CA ALA A 28 -4.84 -2.40 8.71
C ALA A 28 -5.82 -1.95 7.61
N ALA A 29 -6.99 -2.57 7.53
CA ALA A 29 -8.03 -2.24 6.56
C ALA A 29 -8.55 -0.81 6.75
N ILE A 30 -8.86 -0.43 7.99
CA ILE A 30 -9.34 0.93 8.32
C ILE A 30 -8.27 1.97 8.01
N LEU A 31 -7.01 1.68 8.37
CA LEU A 31 -5.88 2.58 8.08
C LEU A 31 -5.68 2.76 6.57
N LEU A 32 -5.80 1.70 5.77
CA LEU A 32 -5.70 1.75 4.31
C LEU A 32 -6.85 2.55 3.67
N ILE A 33 -8.09 2.35 4.14
CA ILE A 33 -9.25 3.12 3.70
C ILE A 33 -9.04 4.59 4.01
N PHE A 34 -8.67 4.90 5.26
CA PHE A 34 -8.44 6.28 5.69
C PHE A 34 -7.31 6.93 4.90
N ASN A 35 -6.18 6.25 4.72
CA ASN A 35 -5.03 6.79 3.98
C ASN A 35 -5.34 6.98 2.49
N GLY A 36 -6.06 6.03 1.86
CA GLY A 36 -6.51 6.14 0.48
C GLY A 36 -7.48 7.31 0.28
N ALA A 37 -8.46 7.45 1.16
CA ALA A 37 -9.40 8.58 1.14
C ALA A 37 -8.70 9.92 1.38
N LEU A 38 -7.80 9.98 2.37
CA LEU A 38 -7.02 11.18 2.65
C LEU A 38 -6.16 11.58 1.46
N LEU A 39 -5.57 10.63 0.74
CA LEU A 39 -4.79 10.90 -0.47
C LEU A 39 -5.66 11.50 -1.57
N LEU A 40 -6.86 10.93 -1.81
CA LEU A 40 -7.81 11.44 -2.80
C LEU A 40 -8.28 12.86 -2.46
N VAL A 41 -8.64 13.12 -1.20
CA VAL A 41 -9.02 14.46 -0.74
C VAL A 41 -7.86 15.43 -0.88
N THR A 42 -6.66 15.05 -0.45
CA THR A 42 -5.47 15.90 -0.54
C THR A 42 -5.14 16.23 -2.00
N GLN A 43 -5.26 15.27 -2.91
CA GLN A 43 -5.08 15.48 -4.34
C GLN A 43 -6.05 16.52 -4.89
N LEU A 44 -7.32 16.47 -4.49
CA LEU A 44 -8.33 17.46 -4.92
C LEU A 44 -8.04 18.85 -4.35
N LEU A 45 -7.59 18.94 -3.10
CA LEU A 45 -7.24 20.23 -2.46
C LEU A 45 -5.96 20.85 -3.02
N THR A 46 -5.02 20.03 -3.49
CA THR A 46 -3.69 20.47 -3.97
C THR A 46 -3.53 20.36 -5.50
N LEU A 47 -4.66 20.30 -6.22
CA LEU A 47 -4.73 20.03 -7.65
C LEU A 47 -3.86 21.00 -8.48
N ASN A 48 -3.88 22.30 -8.14
CA ASN A 48 -3.09 23.32 -8.84
C ASN A 48 -1.57 23.14 -8.61
N ALA A 49 -1.15 22.91 -7.36
CA ALA A 49 0.25 22.67 -7.03
C ALA A 49 0.77 21.37 -7.68
N LEU A 50 -0.06 20.33 -7.74
CA LEU A 50 0.25 19.08 -8.44
C LEU A 50 0.38 19.28 -9.96
N ASN A 51 -0.43 20.15 -10.55
CA ASN A 51 -0.33 20.49 -11.96
C ASN A 51 0.98 21.24 -12.27
N GLU A 52 1.37 22.19 -11.42
CA GLU A 52 2.64 22.90 -11.54
C GLU A 52 3.83 21.95 -11.40
N ALA A 53 3.79 21.06 -10.40
CA ALA A 53 4.79 20.01 -10.23
C ALA A 53 4.87 19.10 -11.46
N SER A 54 3.73 18.70 -12.05
CA SER A 54 3.73 17.85 -13.25
C SER A 54 4.37 18.55 -14.46
N THR A 55 4.18 19.86 -14.61
CA THR A 55 4.82 20.63 -15.68
C THR A 55 6.32 20.77 -15.48
N LEU A 56 6.79 20.90 -14.23
CA LEU A 56 8.21 20.92 -13.90
C LEU A 56 8.90 19.58 -14.21
N VAL A 57 8.19 18.47 -14.04
CA VAL A 57 8.70 17.11 -14.32
C VAL A 57 8.48 16.71 -15.79
N GLY A 58 7.82 17.55 -16.61
CA GLY A 58 7.56 17.27 -18.02
C GLY A 58 6.51 16.18 -18.27
N ILE A 59 5.65 15.89 -17.29
CA ILE A 59 4.59 14.87 -17.38
C ILE A 59 3.25 15.53 -17.68
N CYS A 60 2.42 14.88 -18.50
CA CYS A 60 1.05 15.31 -18.74
C CYS A 60 0.25 15.39 -17.42
N ARG A 61 -0.30 16.58 -17.12
CA ARG A 61 -1.10 16.90 -15.92
C ARG A 61 -2.16 15.84 -15.61
N GLY A 62 -2.95 15.46 -16.62
CA GLY A 62 -4.03 14.48 -16.47
C GLY A 62 -3.51 13.08 -16.12
N MET A 63 -2.39 12.66 -16.70
CA MET A 63 -1.78 11.36 -16.38
C MET A 63 -1.22 11.35 -14.96
N PHE A 64 -0.51 12.41 -14.55
CA PHE A 64 0.07 12.51 -13.21
C PHE A 64 -1.01 12.45 -12.12
N GLN A 65 -2.10 13.21 -12.29
CA GLN A 65 -3.23 13.15 -11.37
C GLN A 65 -3.97 11.82 -11.43
N GLY A 66 -4.10 11.22 -12.61
CA GLY A 66 -4.68 9.89 -12.78
C GLY A 66 -3.94 8.83 -11.97
N PHE A 67 -2.61 8.84 -11.99
CA PHE A 67 -1.81 7.90 -11.20
C PHE A 67 -1.97 8.09 -9.69
N ILE A 68 -2.01 9.33 -9.19
CA ILE A 68 -2.23 9.60 -7.76
C ILE A 68 -3.63 9.15 -7.35
N ALA A 69 -4.64 9.38 -8.20
CA ALA A 69 -6.01 8.96 -7.94
C ALA A 69 -6.13 7.43 -7.93
N LEU A 70 -5.51 6.75 -8.88
CA LEU A 70 -5.43 5.29 -8.92
C LEU A 70 -4.74 4.74 -7.68
N LEU A 71 -3.68 5.38 -7.19
CA LEU A 71 -3.01 4.96 -5.96
C LEU A 71 -3.95 5.10 -4.75
N GLY A 72 -4.67 6.22 -4.63
CA GLY A 72 -5.64 6.45 -3.56
C GLY A 72 -6.80 5.45 -3.58
N LEU A 73 -7.38 5.22 -4.77
CA LEU A 73 -8.42 4.22 -4.98
C LEU A 73 -7.91 2.81 -4.67
N SER A 74 -6.71 2.44 -5.13
CA SER A 74 -6.13 1.13 -4.87
C SER A 74 -5.97 0.86 -3.36
N GLY A 75 -5.53 1.87 -2.58
CA GLY A 75 -5.42 1.78 -1.13
C GLY A 75 -6.78 1.59 -0.46
N ALA A 76 -7.78 2.37 -0.88
CA ALA A 76 -9.14 2.26 -0.35
C ALA A 76 -9.79 0.91 -0.70
N THR A 77 -9.71 0.48 -1.96
CA THR A 77 -10.24 -0.80 -2.43
C THR A 77 -9.50 -1.98 -1.79
N ALA A 78 -8.20 -1.88 -1.56
CA ALA A 78 -7.44 -2.88 -0.80
C ALA A 78 -7.98 -3.00 0.61
N GLY A 79 -8.15 -1.87 1.32
CA GLY A 79 -8.70 -1.87 2.68
C GLY A 79 -10.13 -2.43 2.74
N VAL A 80 -11.02 -2.05 1.82
CA VAL A 80 -12.37 -2.64 1.74
C VAL A 80 -12.30 -4.14 1.49
N GLY A 81 -11.47 -4.58 0.53
CA GLY A 81 -11.27 -5.99 0.23
C GLY A 81 -10.70 -6.78 1.41
N MET A 82 -9.90 -6.14 2.28
CA MET A 82 -9.40 -6.74 3.51
C MET A 82 -10.51 -7.02 4.52
N LEU A 83 -11.50 -6.14 4.63
CA LEU A 83 -12.64 -6.35 5.54
C LEU A 83 -13.43 -7.61 5.17
N PHE A 84 -13.47 -7.94 3.87
CA PHE A 84 -14.13 -9.13 3.32
C PHE A 84 -13.22 -10.35 3.13
N GLY A 85 -11.95 -10.29 3.55
CA GLY A 85 -11.01 -11.41 3.46
C GLY A 85 -10.69 -11.88 2.04
N LYS A 86 -10.81 -11.00 1.04
CA LYS A 86 -10.62 -11.40 -0.36
C LYS A 86 -9.14 -11.59 -0.69
N LYS A 87 -8.82 -12.66 -1.43
CA LYS A 87 -7.45 -12.99 -1.91
C LYS A 87 -6.76 -11.81 -2.62
N TRP A 88 -7.48 -11.08 -3.47
CA TRP A 88 -6.94 -9.92 -4.21
C TRP A 88 -6.58 -8.75 -3.28
N ALA A 89 -7.24 -8.62 -2.13
CA ALA A 89 -6.96 -7.56 -1.18
C ALA A 89 -5.58 -7.75 -0.53
N TRP A 90 -5.19 -9.00 -0.29
CA TRP A 90 -3.84 -9.33 0.18
C TRP A 90 -2.77 -8.87 -0.80
N TRP A 91 -2.94 -9.20 -2.10
CA TRP A 91 -2.00 -8.78 -3.15
C TRP A 91 -1.92 -7.26 -3.28
N LEU A 92 -3.06 -6.58 -3.35
CA LEU A 92 -3.10 -5.12 -3.45
C LEU A 92 -2.43 -4.44 -2.26
N ALA A 93 -2.62 -4.97 -1.05
CA ALA A 93 -2.03 -4.41 0.15
C ALA A 93 -0.53 -4.62 0.24
N VAL A 94 -0.04 -5.83 -0.08
CA VAL A 94 1.41 -6.08 -0.12
C VAL A 94 2.05 -5.21 -1.21
N PHE A 95 1.42 -5.08 -2.38
CA PHE A 95 1.87 -4.16 -3.43
C PHE A 95 1.89 -2.71 -2.93
N TYR A 96 0.83 -2.25 -2.27
CA TYR A 96 0.72 -0.89 -1.75
C TYR A 96 1.82 -0.58 -0.73
N PHE A 97 2.05 -1.44 0.26
CA PHE A 97 3.07 -1.22 1.29
C PHE A 97 4.50 -1.31 0.74
N THR A 98 4.75 -2.21 -0.21
CA THR A 98 6.07 -2.30 -0.88
C THR A 98 6.33 -1.10 -1.77
N TYR A 99 5.31 -0.63 -2.51
CA TYR A 99 5.38 0.61 -3.27
C TYR A 99 5.61 1.84 -2.38
N GLU A 100 4.88 1.99 -1.28
CA GLU A 100 5.07 3.08 -0.31
C GLU A 100 6.48 3.10 0.28
N THR A 101 7.00 1.92 0.64
CA THR A 101 8.39 1.76 1.10
C THR A 101 9.37 2.27 0.06
N MET A 102 9.19 1.88 -1.20
CA MET A 102 10.07 2.29 -2.29
C MET A 102 9.96 3.79 -2.58
N ARG A 103 8.74 4.33 -2.56
CA ARG A 103 8.46 5.76 -2.73
C ARG A 103 9.17 6.61 -1.67
N TYR A 104 9.13 6.21 -0.40
CA TYR A 104 9.82 6.94 0.67
C TYR A 104 11.34 6.75 0.61
N THR A 105 11.82 5.59 0.16
CA THR A 105 13.25 5.36 -0.09
C THR A 105 13.74 6.28 -1.20
N CYS A 106 12.99 6.40 -2.30
CA CYS A 106 13.26 7.38 -3.34
C CYS A 106 13.27 8.78 -2.76
N ALA A 107 12.23 9.17 -2.00
CA ALA A 107 12.19 10.48 -1.37
C ALA A 107 13.48 10.77 -0.58
N ILE A 108 13.98 9.82 0.22
CA ILE A 108 15.26 9.95 0.96
C ILE A 108 16.45 10.17 0.03
N LEU A 109 16.57 9.37 -1.03
CA LEU A 109 17.68 9.45 -1.99
C LEU A 109 17.65 10.76 -2.79
N PHE A 110 16.47 11.31 -3.05
CA PHE A 110 16.26 12.51 -3.85
C PHE A 110 16.10 13.79 -3.03
N ILE A 111 16.01 13.75 -1.69
CA ILE A 111 16.01 14.94 -0.80
C ILE A 111 17.10 15.95 -1.18
N PRO A 112 18.36 15.56 -1.48
CA PRO A 112 19.41 16.50 -1.85
C PRO A 112 19.15 17.25 -3.17
N ASN A 113 18.30 16.70 -4.04
CA ASN A 113 18.03 17.20 -5.39
C ASN A 113 16.65 17.87 -5.52
N VAL A 114 15.85 17.97 -4.45
CA VAL A 114 14.58 18.70 -4.50
C VAL A 114 14.92 20.20 -4.54
N PRO A 115 14.63 20.91 -5.64
CA PRO A 115 14.98 22.31 -5.76
C PRO A 115 14.29 23.12 -4.65
N PRO A 116 14.94 24.16 -4.08
CA PRO A 116 14.31 25.11 -3.17
C PRO A 116 13.10 25.85 -3.77
N MET A 117 12.82 25.67 -5.07
CA MET A 117 11.68 26.25 -5.80
C MET A 117 10.30 25.71 -5.38
N LEU A 118 10.20 24.59 -4.65
CA LEU A 118 8.90 24.01 -4.26
C LEU A 118 8.25 24.69 -3.03
N GLY A 119 8.82 25.78 -2.50
CA GLY A 119 8.14 26.72 -1.58
C GLY A 119 7.67 26.16 -0.24
N GLY A 120 8.03 24.91 0.09
CA GLY A 120 7.63 24.25 1.33
C GLY A 120 8.42 24.74 2.55
N VAL A 121 7.77 24.77 3.71
CA VAL A 121 8.38 25.08 5.02
C VAL A 121 9.68 24.29 5.17
N HIS A 122 10.81 25.00 5.30
CA HIS A 122 12.14 24.43 5.48
C HIS A 122 12.23 23.69 6.82
N LEU A 123 11.74 22.45 6.90
CA LEU A 123 12.19 21.54 7.95
C LEU A 123 13.68 21.22 7.72
N SER A 124 14.44 21.06 8.81
CA SER A 124 15.84 20.66 8.69
C SER A 124 15.92 19.35 7.89
N PRO A 125 16.94 19.17 7.02
CA PRO A 125 17.11 17.94 6.25
C PRO A 125 17.06 16.68 7.13
N ALA A 126 17.59 16.76 8.35
CA ALA A 126 17.51 15.72 9.36
C ALA A 126 16.07 15.28 9.69
N LEU A 127 15.13 16.23 9.83
CA LEU A 127 13.73 15.92 10.11
C LEU A 127 13.04 15.23 8.91
N TYR A 128 13.43 15.55 7.68
CA TYR A 128 12.94 14.83 6.49
C TYR A 128 13.44 13.38 6.47
N TYR A 129 14.72 13.15 6.75
CA TYR A 129 15.27 11.79 6.85
C TYR A 129 14.56 10.97 7.94
N VAL A 130 14.34 11.55 9.12
CA VAL A 130 13.61 10.88 10.21
C VAL A 130 12.16 10.58 9.82
N LYS A 131 11.45 11.57 9.24
CA LYS A 131 10.06 11.41 8.82
C LYS A 131 9.90 10.28 7.79
N TYR A 132 10.71 10.29 6.73
CA TYR A 132 10.62 9.26 5.69
C TYR A 132 11.19 7.92 6.15
N GLY A 133 12.24 7.91 6.98
CA GLY A 133 12.81 6.70 7.57
C GLY A 133 11.80 5.98 8.47
N MET A 134 11.10 6.71 9.35
CA MET A 134 10.03 6.14 10.18
C MET A 134 8.90 5.56 9.33
N ARG A 135 8.53 6.24 8.23
CA ARG A 135 7.52 5.73 7.29
C ARG A 135 7.97 4.46 6.58
N ILE A 136 9.24 4.35 6.18
CA ILE A 136 9.81 3.11 5.61
C ILE A 136 9.69 1.96 6.60
N VAL A 137 10.15 2.16 7.83
CA VAL A 137 10.07 1.13 8.89
C VAL A 137 8.62 0.71 9.12
N TRP A 138 7.70 1.68 9.22
CA TRP A 138 6.28 1.41 9.40
C TRP A 138 5.69 0.55 8.26
N ASN A 139 5.94 0.90 7.00
CA ASN A 139 5.42 0.14 5.84
C ASN A 139 6.08 -1.24 5.70
N LEU A 140 7.35 -1.38 6.04
CA LEU A 140 8.02 -2.68 6.11
C LEU A 140 7.39 -3.58 7.17
N LEU A 141 7.09 -3.04 8.37
CA LEU A 141 6.41 -3.78 9.42
C LEU A 141 5.02 -4.26 8.97
N PHE A 142 4.26 -3.42 8.26
CA PHE A 142 2.98 -3.83 7.67
C PHE A 142 3.12 -4.91 6.60
N THR A 143 4.16 -4.82 5.76
CA THR A 143 4.46 -5.84 4.77
C THR A 143 4.74 -7.19 5.45
N VAL A 144 5.59 -7.21 6.48
CA VAL A 144 5.90 -8.41 7.27
C VAL A 144 4.66 -8.92 8.01
N PHE A 145 3.83 -8.03 8.55
CA PHE A 145 2.56 -8.39 9.18
C PHE A 145 1.63 -9.13 8.22
N MET A 146 1.51 -8.65 6.98
CA MET A 146 0.69 -9.29 5.93
C MET A 146 1.19 -10.68 5.54
N CYS A 147 2.47 -10.99 5.79
CA CYS A 147 3.06 -12.31 5.57
C CYS A 147 2.89 -13.28 6.74
N ARG A 148 2.31 -12.87 7.88
CA ARG A 148 2.07 -13.78 9.01
C ARG A 148 1.09 -14.90 8.64
N CYS A 149 1.31 -16.10 9.18
CA CYS A 149 0.49 -17.29 8.90
C CYS A 149 -0.99 -17.07 9.16
N THR A 150 -1.34 -16.41 10.28
CA THR A 150 -2.72 -16.05 10.63
C THR A 150 -3.38 -15.17 9.58
N VAL A 151 -2.65 -14.18 9.05
CA VAL A 151 -3.16 -13.22 8.05
C VAL A 151 -3.34 -13.92 6.70
N THR A 152 -2.34 -14.68 6.26
CA THR A 152 -2.46 -15.46 5.01
C THR A 152 -3.51 -16.57 5.08
N GLY A 153 -3.80 -17.10 6.28
CA GLY A 153 -4.88 -18.05 6.50
C GLY A 153 -6.24 -17.39 6.24
N PHE A 154 -6.48 -16.21 6.82
CA PHE A 154 -7.68 -15.42 6.59
C PHE A 154 -7.89 -15.07 5.11
N PHE A 155 -6.83 -14.69 4.41
CA PHE A 155 -6.90 -14.40 2.97
C PHE A 155 -6.88 -15.64 2.07
N GLN A 156 -6.78 -16.85 2.61
CA GLN A 156 -6.63 -18.10 1.85
C GLN A 156 -5.43 -18.07 0.87
N THR A 157 -4.33 -17.42 1.27
CA THR A 157 -3.07 -17.29 0.51
C THR A 157 -1.91 -18.09 1.14
N SER A 158 -2.21 -19.00 2.06
CA SER A 158 -1.22 -19.80 2.80
C SER A 158 -0.32 -20.68 1.92
N GLY A 159 -0.83 -21.14 0.77
CA GLY A 159 -0.06 -21.93 -0.20
C GLY A 159 0.96 -21.15 -1.03
N ILE A 160 0.98 -19.82 -0.92
CA ILE A 160 1.89 -18.95 -1.67
C ILE A 160 3.19 -18.77 -0.87
N ASN A 161 4.34 -18.87 -1.56
CA ASN A 161 5.62 -18.52 -0.96
C ASN A 161 5.72 -16.99 -0.76
N LYS A 162 5.39 -16.55 0.45
CA LYS A 162 5.22 -15.15 0.85
C LYS A 162 6.46 -14.30 0.63
N TRP A 163 7.63 -14.86 0.95
CA TRP A 163 8.91 -14.19 0.76
C TRP A 163 9.22 -14.00 -0.72
N LYS A 164 8.94 -15.01 -1.56
CA LYS A 164 9.05 -14.86 -3.02
C LYS A 164 8.11 -13.78 -3.55
N ALA A 165 6.87 -13.73 -3.07
CA ALA A 165 5.91 -12.69 -3.47
C ALA A 165 6.37 -11.28 -3.08
N CYS A 166 6.84 -11.08 -1.85
CA CYS A 166 7.37 -9.80 -1.40
C CYS A 166 8.62 -9.39 -2.20
N ILE A 167 9.58 -10.29 -2.39
CA ILE A 167 10.80 -10.01 -3.17
C ILE A 167 10.43 -9.64 -4.61
N LEU A 168 9.51 -10.37 -5.23
CA LEU A 168 9.04 -10.07 -6.59
C LEU A 168 8.41 -8.67 -6.67
N LEU A 169 7.57 -8.31 -5.70
CA LEU A 169 6.94 -6.98 -5.69
C LEU A 169 7.95 -5.86 -5.41
N PHE A 170 8.93 -6.09 -4.54
CA PHE A 170 10.06 -5.15 -4.36
C PHE A 170 10.88 -5.00 -5.64
N LEU A 171 11.16 -6.09 -6.35
CA LEU A 171 11.87 -6.07 -7.63
C LEU A 171 11.09 -5.31 -8.70
N ILE A 172 9.79 -5.58 -8.86
CA ILE A 172 8.93 -4.86 -9.81
C ILE A 172 8.95 -3.35 -9.52
N ASN A 173 8.76 -2.97 -8.26
CA ASN A 173 8.82 -1.56 -7.86
C ASN A 173 10.22 -0.96 -8.09
N GLY A 174 11.29 -1.72 -7.84
CA GLY A 174 12.66 -1.26 -8.09
C GLY A 174 13.01 -1.09 -9.56
N VAL A 175 12.53 -1.99 -10.42
CA VAL A 175 12.67 -1.84 -11.88
C VAL A 175 11.92 -0.60 -12.35
N LEU A 176 10.70 -0.36 -11.87
CA LEU A 176 9.94 0.85 -12.23
C LEU A 176 10.66 2.14 -11.82
N VAL A 177 11.24 2.16 -10.62
CA VAL A 177 12.05 3.29 -10.16
C VAL A 177 13.32 3.46 -11.02
N GLY A 178 14.00 2.37 -11.35
CA GLY A 178 15.19 2.40 -12.21
C GLY A 178 14.89 2.92 -13.62
N ILE A 179 13.76 2.52 -14.21
CA ILE A 179 13.28 3.06 -15.49
C ILE A 179 12.98 4.55 -15.36
N GLY A 180 12.28 4.95 -14.29
CA GLY A 180 12.00 6.36 -14.02
C GLY A 180 13.27 7.19 -13.89
N TRP A 181 14.29 6.68 -13.18
CA TRP A 181 15.61 7.33 -13.09
C TRP A 181 16.26 7.48 -14.47
N TRP A 182 16.31 6.40 -15.25
CA TRP A 182 16.93 6.41 -16.57
C TRP A 182 16.26 7.37 -17.55
N LEU A 183 14.94 7.59 -17.43
CA LEU A 183 14.22 8.55 -18.25
C LEU A 183 14.44 10.02 -17.83
N MET A 184 14.90 10.28 -16.60
CA MET A 184 15.13 11.63 -16.08
C MET A 184 16.59 12.11 -16.23
N ASN A 185 17.52 11.21 -16.52
CA ASN A 185 18.94 11.49 -16.78
C ASN A 185 19.23 11.47 -18.28
#